data_AF-A0A9E1ZGE0-F1
#
_entry.id   AF-A0A9E1ZGE0-F1
#
_cell.length_a   1.000
_cell.length_b   1.000
_cell.length_c   1.000
_cell.angle_alpha   90.00
_cell.angle_beta   90.00
_cell.angle_gamma   90.00
#
_symmetry.space_group_name_H-M   'P 1'
#
loop_
_entity.id
_entity.type
_entity.pdbx_description
1 polymer ?
#
loop_
_entity_poly.entity_id
_entity_poly.type
_entity_poly.pdbx_seq_one_letter_code
_entity_poly.pdbx_strand_id
1 'polypeptide(L)'
;MSSYVDGERKQRFFVSKELAIQWMQELRSDTRCENFWSSRSPLEQKDIIAAFDVAQQRKLPLLKTVLAAKIRPYPTPKPLAQIIPIYLSTLKFRSLREASFKQIHLMLNQLSTQYGTLDTNTITPTHIEHWFAERKWARSTIDGVLAKIGPFFTWCVREGYCVSNPCKAVKRPMGDNSPPSIFTLPRLNNSS
;
A
#
# COMPACT_ATOMS: atom_id res chain seq x y z
N MET A 1 -33.97 31.69 -34.07
CA MET A 1 -34.40 31.22 -32.72
C MET A 1 -33.67 32.06 -31.69
N SER A 2 -34.29 32.43 -30.58
CA SER A 2 -33.62 33.13 -29.47
C SER A 2 -33.49 32.24 -28.24
N SER A 3 -32.30 32.15 -27.67
CA SER A 3 -32.01 31.49 -26.39
C SER A 3 -31.26 32.44 -25.46
N TYR A 4 -31.36 32.20 -24.16
CA TYR A 4 -30.58 32.92 -23.14
C TYR A 4 -29.33 32.12 -22.81
N VAL A 5 -28.17 32.76 -22.84
CA VAL A 5 -26.89 32.21 -22.39
C VAL A 5 -26.23 33.29 -21.52
N ASP A 6 -25.90 32.97 -20.28
CA ASP A 6 -25.30 33.91 -19.29
C ASP A 6 -26.10 35.20 -19.04
N GLY A 7 -27.43 35.15 -19.05
CA GLY A 7 -28.28 36.32 -18.80
C GLY A 7 -28.35 37.32 -19.95
N GLU A 8 -27.55 37.16 -21.01
CA GLU A 8 -27.61 37.96 -22.22
C GLU A 8 -28.36 37.23 -23.34
N ARG A 9 -29.24 37.97 -24.05
CA ARG A 9 -30.02 37.41 -25.15
C ARG A 9 -29.15 37.34 -26.41
N LYS A 10 -28.60 36.15 -26.71
CA LYS A 10 -27.91 35.88 -27.98
C LYS A 10 -28.89 35.36 -29.02
N GLN A 11 -29.08 36.13 -30.09
CA GLN A 11 -29.90 35.71 -31.24
C GLN A 11 -28.99 35.41 -32.44
N ARG A 12 -29.15 34.22 -33.03
CA ARG A 12 -28.57 33.84 -34.32
C ARG A 12 -29.67 33.48 -35.31
N PHE A 13 -29.48 33.92 -36.55
CA PHE A 13 -30.30 33.52 -37.68
C PHE A 13 -29.67 32.29 -38.34
N PHE A 14 -30.47 31.27 -38.60
CA PHE A 14 -30.02 30.01 -39.18
C PHE A 14 -30.63 29.86 -40.57
N VAL A 15 -29.82 29.37 -41.51
CA VAL A 15 -30.23 29.13 -42.90
C VAL A 15 -31.13 27.88 -43.00
N SER A 16 -31.03 26.95 -42.05
CA SER A 16 -31.86 25.75 -41.98
C SER A 16 -32.27 25.40 -40.55
N LYS A 17 -33.36 24.64 -40.43
CA LYS A 17 -33.87 24.12 -39.15
C LYS A 17 -32.88 23.16 -38.48
N GLU A 18 -32.14 22.39 -39.26
CA GLU A 18 -31.13 21.44 -38.77
C GLU A 18 -29.98 22.16 -38.04
N LEU A 19 -29.45 23.24 -38.62
CA LEU A 19 -28.40 24.05 -38.00
C LEU A 19 -28.87 24.70 -36.69
N ALA A 20 -30.14 25.11 -36.62
CA ALA A 20 -30.72 25.65 -35.39
C ALA A 20 -30.81 24.60 -34.28
N ILE A 21 -31.13 23.34 -34.63
CA ILE A 21 -31.19 22.21 -33.69
C ILE A 21 -29.78 21.84 -33.20
N GLN A 22 -28.81 21.77 -34.10
CA GLN A 22 -27.42 21.46 -33.77
C GLN A 22 -26.82 22.51 -32.83
N TRP A 23 -27.06 23.80 -33.09
CA TRP A 23 -26.63 24.87 -32.20
C TRP A 23 -27.30 24.82 -30.82
N MET A 24 -28.59 24.47 -30.74
CA MET A 24 -29.26 24.24 -29.45
C MET A 24 -28.68 23.04 -28.68
N GLN A 25 -28.20 22.00 -29.38
CA GLN A 25 -27.55 20.85 -28.76
C GLN A 25 -26.15 21.21 -28.24
N GLU A 26 -25.38 22.01 -28.98
CA GLU A 26 -24.08 22.55 -28.56
C GLU A 26 -24.21 23.41 -27.29
N LEU A 27 -25.16 24.35 -27.25
CA LEU A 27 -25.42 25.16 -26.06
C LEU A 27 -25.82 24.34 -24.82
N ARG A 28 -26.58 23.25 -25.00
CA ARG A 28 -26.93 22.32 -23.92
C ARG A 28 -25.74 21.48 -23.46
N SER A 29 -24.77 21.22 -24.34
CA SER A 29 -23.56 20.49 -23.98
C SER A 29 -22.60 21.33 -23.14
N ASP A 30 -22.52 22.65 -23.39
CA ASP A 30 -21.72 23.58 -22.58
C ASP A 30 -22.25 23.69 -21.15
N THR A 31 -23.58 23.75 -20.98
CA THR A 31 -24.19 23.88 -19.64
C THR A 31 -23.87 22.69 -18.74
N ARG A 32 -23.66 21.49 -19.30
CA ARG A 32 -23.29 20.30 -18.52
C ARG A 32 -21.86 20.40 -17.98
N CYS A 33 -20.95 20.98 -18.74
CA CYS A 33 -19.56 21.18 -18.33
C CYS A 33 -19.46 22.26 -17.26
N GLU A 34 -20.15 23.39 -17.45
CA GLU A 34 -20.20 24.48 -16.47
C GLU A 34 -20.84 24.06 -15.15
N ASN A 35 -21.97 23.35 -15.21
CA ASN A 35 -22.62 22.79 -14.02
C ASN A 35 -21.77 21.71 -13.33
N PHE A 36 -20.91 21.01 -14.07
CA PHE A 36 -19.98 20.05 -13.49
C PHE A 36 -18.90 20.77 -12.66
N TRP A 37 -18.26 21.80 -13.20
CA TRP A 37 -17.20 22.50 -12.46
C TRP A 37 -17.75 23.30 -11.28
N SER A 38 -18.86 24.02 -11.46
CA SER A 38 -19.47 24.86 -10.42
C SER A 38 -20.03 24.07 -9.23
N SER A 39 -20.38 22.80 -9.41
CA SER A 39 -20.93 21.93 -8.35
C SER A 39 -19.88 21.28 -7.45
N ARG A 40 -18.58 21.55 -7.63
CA ARG A 40 -17.46 20.94 -6.90
C ARG A 40 -16.68 21.98 -6.08
N SER A 41 -16.12 21.56 -4.95
CA SER A 41 -15.25 22.41 -4.15
C SER A 41 -13.92 22.72 -4.88
N PRO A 42 -13.24 23.84 -4.54
CA PRO A 42 -11.94 24.16 -5.15
C PRO A 42 -10.88 23.05 -4.97
N LEU A 43 -10.97 22.26 -3.90
CA LEU A 43 -10.06 21.15 -3.64
C LEU A 43 -10.32 19.98 -4.60
N GLU A 44 -11.59 19.62 -4.80
CA GLU A 44 -11.98 18.58 -5.75
C GLU A 44 -11.65 18.97 -7.19
N GLN A 45 -11.85 20.25 -7.55
CA GLN A 45 -11.48 20.74 -8.87
C GLN A 45 -9.97 20.57 -9.12
N LYS A 46 -9.13 20.97 -8.15
CA LYS A 46 -7.67 20.80 -8.22
C LYS A 46 -7.26 19.33 -8.33
N ASP A 47 -7.91 18.44 -7.59
CA ASP A 47 -7.64 17.00 -7.63
C ASP A 47 -7.98 16.40 -8.99
N ILE A 48 -9.13 16.76 -9.57
CA ILE A 48 -9.55 16.32 -10.91
C ILE A 48 -8.57 16.79 -11.98
N ILE A 49 -8.13 18.06 -11.92
CA ILE A 49 -7.13 18.63 -12.84
C ILE A 49 -5.81 17.87 -12.72
N ALA A 50 -5.31 17.68 -11.49
CA ALA A 50 -4.07 16.95 -11.25
C ALA A 50 -4.14 15.51 -11.75
N ALA A 51 -5.27 14.82 -11.53
CA ALA A 51 -5.48 13.47 -12.04
C ALA A 51 -5.47 13.43 -13.58
N PHE A 52 -6.08 14.41 -14.24
CA PHE A 52 -6.08 14.55 -15.69
C PHE A 52 -4.66 14.77 -16.25
N ASP A 53 -3.89 15.68 -15.65
CA ASP A 53 -2.52 15.97 -16.06
C ASP A 53 -1.62 14.74 -15.94
N VAL A 54 -1.74 13.99 -14.84
CA VAL A 54 -1.01 12.73 -14.64
C VAL A 54 -1.40 11.69 -15.69
N ALA A 55 -2.68 11.59 -16.03
CA ALA A 55 -3.16 10.68 -17.07
C ALA A 55 -2.62 11.06 -18.46
N GLN A 56 -2.60 12.36 -18.78
CA GLN A 56 -2.01 12.88 -20.02
C GLN A 56 -0.51 12.59 -20.12
N GLN A 57 0.27 12.86 -19.06
CA GLN A 57 1.70 12.55 -19.02
C GLN A 57 1.98 11.06 -19.30
N ARG A 58 1.09 10.19 -18.81
CA ARG A 58 1.17 8.73 -19.02
C ARG A 58 0.61 8.27 -20.36
N LYS A 59 0.09 9.18 -21.20
CA LYS A 59 -0.58 8.89 -22.48
C LYS A 59 -1.75 7.91 -22.32
N LEU A 60 -2.50 8.03 -21.23
CA LEU A 60 -3.65 7.18 -20.93
C LEU A 60 -4.92 8.04 -20.74
N PRO A 61 -6.10 7.61 -21.23
CA PRO A 61 -7.35 8.30 -20.92
C PRO A 61 -7.66 8.24 -19.42
N LEU A 62 -7.98 9.38 -18.79
CA LEU A 62 -8.30 9.48 -17.35
C LEU A 62 -9.37 8.45 -16.95
N LEU A 63 -10.46 8.35 -17.71
CA LEU A 63 -11.53 7.39 -17.44
C LEU A 63 -11.01 5.94 -17.42
N LYS A 64 -10.14 5.58 -18.37
CA LYS A 64 -9.55 4.24 -18.44
C LYS A 64 -8.65 3.98 -17.22
N THR A 65 -7.90 4.98 -16.76
CA THR A 65 -7.07 4.85 -15.55
C THR A 65 -7.90 4.64 -14.29
N VAL A 66 -9.02 5.34 -14.15
CA VAL A 66 -9.92 5.18 -12.99
C VAL A 66 -10.60 3.81 -13.00
N LEU A 67 -11.09 3.36 -14.15
CA LEU A 67 -11.72 2.04 -14.28
C LEU A 67 -10.73 0.87 -14.10
N ALA A 68 -9.49 1.04 -14.52
CA ALA A 68 -8.44 0.04 -14.35
C ALA A 68 -7.77 0.09 -12.97
N ALA A 69 -7.96 1.17 -12.21
CA ALA A 69 -7.41 1.29 -10.88
C ALA A 69 -8.04 0.22 -9.97
N LYS A 70 -7.22 -0.70 -9.48
CA LYS A 70 -7.63 -1.54 -8.37
C LYS A 70 -7.86 -0.62 -7.19
N ILE A 71 -9.11 -0.48 -6.75
CA ILE A 71 -9.47 0.21 -5.51
C ILE A 71 -8.75 -0.56 -4.39
N ARG A 72 -7.58 -0.09 -4.01
CA ARG A 72 -7.02 -0.45 -2.71
C ARG A 72 -7.68 0.52 -1.75
N PRO A 73 -8.45 0.04 -0.76
CA PRO A 73 -8.86 0.91 0.33
C PRO A 73 -7.63 1.66 0.81
N TYR A 74 -7.75 2.97 1.01
CA TYR A 74 -6.71 3.70 1.72
C TYR A 74 -6.40 2.92 2.99
N PRO A 75 -5.12 2.68 3.30
CA PRO A 75 -4.81 1.92 4.48
C PRO A 75 -5.47 2.60 5.67
N THR A 76 -6.08 1.82 6.55
CA THR A 76 -6.52 2.30 7.85
C THR A 76 -5.44 1.88 8.85
N PRO A 77 -4.30 2.61 8.91
CA PRO A 77 -3.23 2.23 9.80
C PRO A 77 -3.76 2.18 11.22
N LYS A 78 -3.25 1.20 11.97
CA LYS A 78 -3.50 1.06 13.40
C LYS A 78 -2.18 0.75 14.09
N PRO A 79 -2.06 1.01 15.39
CA PRO A 79 -0.86 0.67 16.14
C PRO A 79 -0.55 -0.83 16.06
N LEU A 80 0.73 -1.19 15.91
CA LEU A 80 1.19 -2.57 15.85
C LEU A 80 0.65 -3.42 17.01
N ALA A 81 0.65 -2.87 18.22
CA ALA A 81 0.18 -3.55 19.42
C ALA A 81 -1.30 -3.96 19.34
N GLN A 82 -2.13 -3.24 18.59
CA GLN A 82 -3.54 -3.58 18.39
C GLN A 82 -3.74 -4.63 17.31
N ILE A 83 -2.90 -4.62 16.28
CA ILE A 83 -3.04 -5.49 15.10
C ILE A 83 -2.45 -6.88 15.30
N ILE A 84 -1.38 -7.00 16.10
CA ILE A 84 -0.72 -8.28 16.38
C ILE A 84 -1.68 -9.33 17.00
N PRO A 85 -2.49 -9.02 18.04
CA PRO A 85 -3.45 -9.96 18.59
C PRO A 85 -4.49 -10.46 17.59
N ILE A 86 -4.94 -9.57 16.69
CA ILE A 86 -5.89 -9.90 15.62
C ILE A 86 -5.25 -10.90 14.65
N TYR A 87 -4.00 -10.65 14.24
CA TYR A 87 -3.29 -11.59 13.38
C TYR A 87 -3.11 -12.96 14.04
N LEU A 88 -2.69 -12.97 15.31
CA LEU A 88 -2.47 -14.21 16.05
C LEU A 88 -3.75 -15.04 16.21
N SER A 89 -4.92 -14.41 16.36
CA SER A 89 -6.20 -15.13 16.38
C SER A 89 -6.50 -15.78 15.03
N THR A 90 -6.20 -15.12 13.90
CA THR A 90 -6.37 -15.72 12.57
C THR A 90 -5.46 -16.92 12.33
N LEU A 91 -4.27 -16.95 12.95
CA LEU A 91 -3.35 -18.08 12.84
C LEU A 91 -3.81 -19.30 13.63
N LYS A 92 -4.54 -19.13 14.74
CA LYS A 92 -5.08 -20.27 15.52
C LYS A 92 -6.07 -21.12 14.72
N PHE A 93 -6.79 -20.51 13.78
CA PHE A 93 -7.70 -21.22 12.87
C PHE A 93 -6.98 -21.95 11.73
N ARG A 94 -5.69 -21.65 11.51
CA ARG A 94 -4.86 -22.40 10.57
C ARG A 94 -4.19 -23.52 11.36
N SER A 95 -4.21 -24.74 10.87
CA SER A 95 -3.58 -25.92 11.48
C SER A 95 -2.04 -25.84 11.50
N LEU A 96 -1.50 -24.80 12.14
CA LEU A 96 -0.08 -24.56 12.32
C LEU A 96 0.44 -25.40 13.47
N ARG A 97 1.65 -25.94 13.32
CA ARG A 97 2.36 -26.59 14.42
C ARG A 97 2.52 -25.60 15.58
N GLU A 98 2.21 -26.06 16.79
CA GLU A 98 2.23 -25.23 18.00
C GLU A 98 3.58 -24.52 18.23
N ALA A 99 4.70 -25.21 17.97
CA ALA A 99 6.04 -24.63 18.06
C ALA A 99 6.23 -23.43 17.13
N SER A 100 5.72 -23.51 15.89
CA SER A 100 5.78 -22.40 14.93
C SER A 100 4.93 -21.23 15.39
N PHE A 101 3.74 -21.49 15.95
CA PHE A 101 2.89 -20.44 16.52
C PHE A 101 3.58 -19.72 17.68
N LYS A 102 4.18 -20.47 18.62
CA LYS A 102 4.93 -19.89 19.75
C LYS A 102 6.07 -19.00 19.29
N GLN A 103 6.82 -19.42 18.26
CA GLN A 103 7.90 -18.61 17.69
C GLN A 103 7.38 -17.32 17.04
N ILE A 104 6.32 -17.40 16.22
CA ILE A 104 5.71 -16.22 15.59
C ILE A 104 5.21 -15.25 16.67
N HIS A 105 4.51 -15.76 17.68
CA HIS A 105 4.00 -14.99 18.80
C HIS A 105 5.14 -14.26 19.55
N LEU A 106 6.21 -14.98 19.88
CA LEU A 106 7.38 -14.41 20.56
C LEU A 106 8.01 -13.28 19.74
N MET A 107 8.27 -13.52 18.45
CA MET A 107 8.93 -12.54 17.58
C MET A 107 8.08 -11.28 17.36
N LEU A 108 6.76 -11.44 17.15
CA LEU A 108 5.86 -10.29 16.98
C LEU A 108 5.74 -9.48 18.27
N ASN A 109 5.68 -10.12 19.44
CA ASN A 109 5.67 -9.39 20.70
C ASN A 109 6.98 -8.65 20.96
N GLN A 110 8.13 -9.25 20.63
CA GLN A 110 9.42 -8.57 20.72
C GLN A 110 9.55 -7.37 19.77
N LEU A 111 8.87 -7.40 18.63
CA LEU A 111 8.77 -6.23 17.75
C LEU A 111 7.84 -5.17 18.37
N SER A 112 6.70 -5.60 18.92
CA SER A 112 5.71 -4.74 19.58
C SER A 112 6.27 -4.02 20.80
N THR A 113 7.18 -4.64 21.57
CA THR A 113 7.80 -3.97 22.72
C THR A 113 8.57 -2.71 22.34
N GLN A 114 9.03 -2.61 21.10
CA GLN A 114 9.81 -1.47 20.63
C GLN A 114 8.99 -0.51 19.76
N TYR A 115 8.12 -1.06 18.89
CA TYR A 115 7.38 -0.28 17.90
C TYR A 115 5.86 -0.39 18.05
N GLY A 116 5.36 -0.90 19.18
CA GLY A 116 3.93 -1.20 19.37
C GLY A 116 2.99 0.00 19.25
N THR A 117 3.48 1.20 19.56
CA THR A 117 2.74 2.46 19.42
C THR A 117 2.75 3.01 17.99
N LEU A 118 3.68 2.56 17.16
CA LEU A 118 3.76 2.99 15.78
C LEU A 118 2.68 2.30 14.96
N ASP A 119 2.11 3.08 14.06
CA ASP A 119 1.17 2.60 13.07
C ASP A 119 1.83 1.62 12.10
N THR A 120 1.09 0.58 11.74
CA THR A 120 1.60 -0.47 10.86
C THR A 120 2.13 0.05 9.52
N ASN A 121 1.59 1.16 9.00
CA ASN A 121 2.04 1.79 7.75
C ASN A 121 3.27 2.70 7.91
N THR A 122 3.64 3.09 9.14
CA THR A 122 4.83 3.91 9.39
C THR A 122 6.07 3.07 9.69
N ILE A 123 5.90 1.75 9.91
CA ILE A 123 7.01 0.82 10.02
C ILE A 123 7.74 0.71 8.68
N THR A 124 8.98 1.16 8.67
CA THR A 124 9.87 1.12 7.50
C THR A 124 10.90 -0.02 7.62
N PRO A 125 11.59 -0.38 6.52
CA PRO A 125 12.72 -1.31 6.58
C PRO A 125 13.81 -0.86 7.56
N THR A 126 14.05 0.45 7.69
CA THR A 126 15.07 0.99 8.60
C THR A 126 14.76 0.74 10.07
N HIS A 127 13.48 0.77 10.49
CA HIS A 127 13.10 0.38 11.85
C HIS A 127 13.43 -1.10 12.12
N ILE A 128 13.19 -1.96 11.14
CA ILE A 128 13.49 -3.40 11.26
C ILE A 128 15.01 -3.65 11.28
N GLU A 129 15.76 -2.96 10.43
CA GLU A 129 17.23 -3.01 10.43
C GLU A 129 17.83 -2.53 11.76
N HIS A 130 17.29 -1.44 12.31
CA HIS A 130 17.69 -0.92 13.62
C HIS A 130 17.43 -1.94 14.73
N TRP A 131 16.27 -2.59 14.72
CA TRP A 131 15.92 -3.65 15.66
C TRP A 131 16.89 -4.84 15.60
N PHE A 132 17.35 -5.21 14.41
CA PHE A 132 18.36 -6.26 14.24
C PHE A 132 19.74 -5.83 14.76
N ALA A 133 20.12 -4.58 14.50
CA ALA A 133 21.41 -4.03 14.93
C ALA A 133 21.52 -3.95 16.46
N GLU A 134 20.48 -3.47 17.15
CA GLU A 134 20.46 -3.38 18.62
C GLU A 134 20.59 -4.76 19.28
N ARG A 135 20.00 -5.79 18.68
CA ARG A 135 20.04 -7.17 19.19
C ARG A 135 21.29 -7.94 18.77
N LYS A 136 22.12 -7.37 17.90
CA LYS A 136 23.37 -7.98 17.40
C LYS A 136 23.15 -9.39 16.84
N TRP A 137 22.03 -9.60 16.16
CA TRP A 137 21.70 -10.91 15.62
C TRP A 137 22.53 -11.27 14.40
N ALA A 138 22.94 -12.54 14.32
CA ALA A 138 23.59 -13.08 13.14
C ALA A 138 22.61 -13.14 11.94
N ARG A 139 23.16 -13.18 10.72
CA ARG A 139 22.36 -13.23 9.49
C ARG A 139 21.34 -14.38 9.47
N SER A 140 21.74 -15.56 9.92
CA SER A 140 20.86 -16.74 9.99
C SER A 140 19.66 -16.51 10.91
N THR A 141 19.88 -15.86 12.05
CA THR A 141 18.80 -15.46 12.97
C THR A 141 17.89 -14.42 12.32
N ILE A 142 18.47 -13.40 11.67
CA ILE A 142 17.69 -12.37 10.95
C ILE A 142 16.80 -12.99 9.89
N ASP A 143 17.32 -13.90 9.07
CA ASP A 143 16.53 -14.60 8.04
C ASP A 143 15.41 -15.44 8.68
N GLY A 144 15.70 -16.12 9.79
CA GLY A 144 14.69 -16.84 10.58
C GLY A 144 13.59 -15.92 11.12
N VAL A 145 13.94 -14.76 11.67
CA VAL A 145 13.00 -13.76 12.19
C VAL A 145 12.14 -13.19 11.07
N LEU A 146 12.75 -12.78 9.95
CA LEU A 146 12.04 -12.27 8.76
C LEU A 146 11.04 -13.30 8.22
N ALA A 147 11.39 -14.59 8.24
CA ALA A 147 10.47 -15.65 7.84
C ALA A 147 9.26 -15.79 8.78
N LYS A 148 9.36 -15.36 10.05
CA LYS A 148 8.23 -15.38 11.01
C LYS A 148 7.38 -14.10 10.95
N ILE A 149 8.00 -12.93 10.83
CA ILE A 149 7.27 -11.64 10.85
C ILE A 149 6.85 -11.15 9.45
N GLY A 150 7.52 -11.59 8.39
CA GLY A 150 7.18 -11.22 7.01
C GLY A 150 5.74 -11.60 6.60
N PRO A 151 5.23 -12.79 6.95
CA PRO A 151 3.83 -13.16 6.72
C PRO A 151 2.82 -12.24 7.42
N PHE A 152 3.15 -11.71 8.60
CA PHE A 152 2.30 -10.75 9.32
C PHE A 152 2.13 -9.46 8.50
N PHE A 153 3.22 -8.82 8.06
CA PHE A 153 3.11 -7.60 7.25
C PHE A 153 2.48 -7.85 5.87
N THR A 154 2.65 -9.05 5.31
CA THR A 154 1.94 -9.45 4.08
C THR A 154 0.44 -9.51 4.31
N TRP A 155 0.02 -10.05 5.47
CA TRP A 155 -1.37 -10.03 5.89
C TRP A 155 -1.86 -8.60 6.14
N CYS A 156 -1.07 -7.73 6.79
CA CYS A 156 -1.42 -6.33 6.98
C CYS A 156 -1.66 -5.58 5.66
N VAL A 157 -0.87 -5.86 4.61
CA VAL A 157 -1.11 -5.27 3.28
C VAL A 157 -2.42 -5.76 2.67
N ARG A 158 -2.74 -7.04 2.85
CA ARG A 158 -3.98 -7.64 2.33
C ARG A 158 -5.22 -7.07 3.01
N GLU A 159 -5.18 -6.89 4.32
CA GLU A 159 -6.28 -6.33 5.12
C GLU A 159 -6.35 -4.80 5.04
N GLY A 160 -5.44 -4.13 4.33
CA GLY A 160 -5.42 -2.68 4.20
C GLY A 160 -4.95 -1.95 5.46
N TYR A 161 -4.08 -2.54 6.27
CA TYR A 161 -3.41 -1.84 7.37
C TYR A 161 -2.10 -1.16 6.91
N CYS A 162 -1.45 -1.69 5.87
CA CYS A 162 -0.20 -1.15 5.31
C CYS A 162 -0.27 -1.03 3.79
N VAL A 163 0.47 -0.07 3.21
CA VAL A 163 0.65 0.02 1.75
C VAL A 163 1.56 -1.09 1.23
N SER A 164 2.62 -1.40 1.98
CA SER A 164 3.65 -2.36 1.56
C SER A 164 4.22 -3.13 2.76
N ASN A 165 4.92 -4.23 2.47
CA ASN A 165 5.56 -5.04 3.48
C ASN A 165 7.02 -4.57 3.70
N PRO A 166 7.35 -3.97 4.87
CA PRO A 166 8.69 -3.45 5.13
C PRO A 166 9.76 -4.54 5.14
N CYS A 167 9.44 -5.78 5.53
CA CYS A 167 10.40 -6.89 5.57
C CYS A 167 10.99 -7.25 4.19
N LYS A 168 10.32 -6.87 3.09
CA LYS A 168 10.80 -7.19 1.73
C LYS A 168 11.97 -6.32 1.27
N ALA A 169 12.12 -5.14 1.85
CA ALA A 169 13.14 -4.18 1.46
C ALA A 169 14.28 -4.05 2.50
N VAL A 170 14.28 -4.91 3.52
CA VAL A 170 15.34 -4.95 4.54
C VAL A 170 16.65 -5.45 3.92
N LYS A 171 17.71 -4.67 4.10
CA LYS A 171 19.07 -5.06 3.76
C LYS A 171 19.55 -6.11 4.75
N ARG A 172 19.91 -7.28 4.23
CA ARG A 172 20.49 -8.35 5.03
C ARG A 172 21.96 -8.04 5.29
N PRO A 173 22.47 -8.18 6.52
CA PRO A 173 23.91 -8.09 6.76
C PRO A 173 24.65 -9.12 5.91
N MET A 174 25.84 -8.75 5.43
CA MET A 174 26.74 -9.71 4.78
C MET A 174 27.03 -10.83 5.79
N GLY A 175 26.84 -12.08 5.37
CA GLY A 175 26.97 -13.22 6.28
C GLY A 175 28.45 -13.49 6.55
N ASP A 176 28.77 -13.78 7.80
CA ASP A 176 30.04 -14.42 8.12
C ASP A 176 29.98 -15.84 7.53
N ASN A 177 30.82 -16.12 6.54
CA ASN A 177 30.89 -17.40 5.84
C ASN A 177 31.70 -18.44 6.63
N SER A 178 31.74 -18.32 7.96
CA SER A 178 32.46 -19.28 8.79
C SER A 178 31.75 -20.64 8.68
N PRO A 179 32.43 -21.70 8.18
CA PRO A 179 31.83 -23.01 8.04
C PRO A 179 31.43 -23.55 9.41
N PRO A 180 30.36 -24.37 9.52
CA PRO A 180 29.97 -24.99 10.77
C PRO A 180 31.14 -25.81 11.33
N SER A 181 31.62 -25.45 12.52
CA SER A 181 32.72 -26.16 13.17
C SER A 181 32.20 -27.52 13.64
N ILE A 182 32.59 -28.59 12.96
CA ILE A 182 32.29 -29.96 13.38
C ILE A 182 33.21 -30.29 14.57
N PHE A 183 32.62 -30.57 15.73
CA PHE A 183 33.34 -31.17 16.85
C PHE A 183 33.77 -32.58 16.45
N THR A 184 35.03 -32.72 16.03
CA THR A 184 35.62 -34.03 15.71
C THR A 184 36.10 -34.64 17.02
N LEU A 185 35.57 -35.80 17.41
CA LEU A 185 36.00 -36.50 18.63
C LEU A 185 37.48 -36.93 18.53
N PRO A 186 38.28 -36.86 19.61
CA PRO A 186 39.65 -37.35 19.59
C PRO A 186 39.65 -38.85 19.29
N ARG A 187 40.45 -39.29 18.30
CA ARG A 187 40.69 -40.71 18.05
C ARG A 187 41.31 -41.32 19.31
N LEU A 188 40.69 -42.37 19.86
CA LEU A 188 41.30 -43.22 20.87
C LEU A 188 42.47 -43.96 20.21
N ASN A 189 43.70 -43.59 20.58
CA ASN A 189 44.89 -44.35 20.23
C ASN A 189 44.90 -45.63 21.09
N ASN A 190 44.57 -46.77 20.47
CA ASN A 190 44.89 -48.07 21.05
C ASN A 190 46.36 -48.35 20.79
N SER A 191 47.21 -48.08 21.77
CA SER A 191 48.58 -48.59 21.84
C SER A 191 48.55 -50.10 22.10
N SER A 192 49.23 -50.85 21.24
CA SER A 192 49.46 -52.30 21.32
C SER A 192 50.46 -52.67 22.40
#